data_AF-A0A415E4U1-F1
#
_entry.id   AF-A0A415E4U1-F1
#
_cell.length_a   1.000
_cell.length_b   1.000
_cell.length_c   1.000
_cell.angle_alpha   90.00
_cell.angle_beta   90.00
_cell.angle_gamma   90.00
#
_symmetry.space_group_name_H-M   'P 1'
#
loop_
_entity.id
_entity.type
_entity.pdbx_description
1 polymer ?
#
loop_
_entity_poly.entity_id
_entity_poly.type
_entity_poly.pdbx_seq_one_letter_code
_entity_poly.pdbx_strand_id
1 'polypeptide(L)'
;MQFIYKKIKKDNGESLAEVLVAILISAVGMLMLSSLIYASTHMIEKGDAKITKIYNGVNAMEEKQDGILSNQELTISGAKGNTQIKIDIYHDEKSGLMSYEKHEGSK
;
A
#
# COMPACT_ATOMS: atom_id res chain seq x y z
N MET A 1 -41.72 -57.84 18.62
CA MET A 1 -41.60 -56.49 19.22
C MET A 1 -40.14 -56.12 19.61
N GLN A 2 -39.11 -56.70 18.97
CA GLN A 2 -37.69 -56.39 19.29
C GLN A 2 -36.99 -55.50 18.25
N PHE A 3 -37.55 -55.37 17.04
CA PHE A 3 -36.92 -54.61 15.95
C PHE A 3 -37.06 -53.08 16.10
N ILE A 4 -38.09 -52.60 16.82
CA ILE A 4 -38.34 -51.16 17.01
C ILE A 4 -37.33 -50.57 18.02
N TYR A 5 -37.05 -51.29 19.11
CA TYR A 5 -36.09 -50.83 20.13
C TYR A 5 -34.65 -50.71 19.60
N LYS A 6 -34.26 -51.61 18.69
CA LYS A 6 -32.95 -51.55 18.00
C LYS A 6 -32.86 -50.42 16.98
N LYS A 7 -33.99 -49.94 16.45
CA LYS A 7 -34.06 -48.83 15.49
C LYS A 7 -33.99 -47.46 16.18
N ILE A 8 -34.44 -47.38 17.44
CA ILE A 8 -34.35 -46.16 18.28
C ILE A 8 -32.95 -45.99 18.88
N LYS A 9 -32.24 -47.09 19.15
CA LYS A 9 -30.87 -47.07 19.70
C LYS A 9 -29.78 -46.85 18.63
N LYS A 10 -30.16 -46.66 17.36
CA LYS A 10 -29.26 -46.50 16.23
C LYS A 10 -29.09 -45.01 15.89
N ASP A 11 -28.01 -44.45 16.44
CA ASP A 11 -27.13 -43.43 15.82
C ASP A 11 -27.74 -42.11 15.34
N ASN A 12 -28.24 -41.22 16.23
CA ASN A 12 -28.52 -39.81 15.87
C ASN A 12 -28.55 -38.87 17.10
N GLY A 13 -27.62 -39.03 18.04
CA GLY A 13 -27.39 -38.02 19.08
C GLY A 13 -26.04 -37.38 18.81
N GLU A 14 -26.01 -36.15 18.30
CA GLU A 14 -24.77 -35.36 18.26
C GLU A 14 -24.14 -35.43 19.65
N SER A 15 -22.91 -35.94 19.73
CA SER A 15 -22.23 -36.05 21.01
C SER A 15 -22.03 -34.63 21.55
N LEU A 16 -22.27 -34.39 22.85
CA LEU A 16 -22.00 -33.09 23.48
C LEU A 16 -20.57 -32.59 23.17
N ALA A 17 -19.63 -33.52 23.02
CA ALA A 17 -18.26 -33.21 22.61
C ALA A 17 -18.17 -32.68 21.17
N GLU A 18 -18.93 -33.22 20.21
CA GLU A 18 -18.97 -32.75 18.82
C GLU A 18 -19.54 -31.33 18.74
N VAL A 19 -20.62 -31.05 19.46
CA VAL A 19 -21.20 -29.71 19.54
C VAL A 19 -20.21 -28.71 20.13
N LEU A 20 -19.49 -29.10 21.20
CA LEU A 20 -18.48 -28.26 21.83
C LEU A 20 -17.30 -27.95 20.89
N VAL A 21 -16.84 -28.96 20.14
CA VAL A 21 -15.77 -28.81 19.14
C VAL A 21 -16.24 -27.94 17.97
N ALA A 22 -17.48 -28.10 17.50
CA ALA A 22 -18.03 -27.27 16.43
C ALA A 22 -18.11 -25.78 16.84
N ILE A 23 -18.50 -25.50 18.09
CA ILE A 23 -18.52 -24.13 18.63
C ILE A 23 -17.10 -23.56 18.72
N LEU A 24 -16.13 -24.35 19.19
CA LEU A 24 -14.72 -23.95 19.26
C LEU A 24 -14.14 -23.63 17.87
N ILE A 25 -14.37 -24.49 16.88
CA ILE A 25 -13.91 -24.27 15.50
C ILE A 25 -14.58 -23.01 14.92
N SER A 26 -15.88 -22.83 15.17
CA SER A 26 -16.62 -21.65 14.70
C SER A 26 -16.06 -20.36 15.31
N ALA A 27 -15.76 -20.37 16.61
CA ALA A 27 -15.16 -19.21 17.29
C ALA A 27 -13.78 -18.87 16.72
N VAL A 28 -12.93 -19.87 16.52
CA VAL A 28 -11.61 -19.67 15.89
C VAL A 28 -11.74 -19.16 14.46
N GLY A 29 -12.68 -19.71 13.69
CA GLY A 29 -12.97 -19.27 12.32
C GLY A 29 -13.37 -17.80 12.25
N MET A 30 -14.22 -17.33 13.18
CA MET A 30 -14.60 -15.91 13.25
C MET A 30 -13.42 -15.00 13.61
N LEU A 31 -12.53 -15.42 14.51
CA LEU A 31 -11.32 -14.66 14.86
C LEU A 31 -10.37 -14.53 13.67
N MET A 32 -10.18 -15.61 12.91
CA MET A 32 -9.37 -15.59 11.70
C MET A 32 -10.00 -14.69 10.63
N LEU A 33 -11.32 -14.77 10.44
CA LEU A 33 -12.05 -13.92 9.50
C LEU A 33 -11.90 -12.44 9.86
N SER A 34 -12.07 -12.08 11.13
CA SER A 34 -11.89 -10.70 11.60
C SER A 34 -10.46 -10.20 11.34
N SER A 35 -9.47 -11.04 11.60
CA SER A 35 -8.06 -10.70 11.36
C SER A 35 -7.76 -10.47 9.88
N LEU A 36 -8.34 -11.30 9.00
CA LEU A 36 -8.22 -11.15 7.55
C LEU A 36 -8.87 -9.87 7.03
N ILE A 37 -10.07 -9.54 7.54
CA ILE A 37 -10.76 -8.29 7.20
C ILE A 37 -9.87 -7.10 7.60
N TYR A 38 -9.39 -7.07 8.84
CA TYR A 38 -8.53 -6.00 9.34
C TYR A 38 -7.23 -5.87 8.55
N ALA A 39 -6.57 -6.99 8.25
CA ALA A 39 -5.37 -6.99 7.43
C ALA A 39 -5.65 -6.43 6.03
N SER A 40 -6.78 -6.82 5.41
CA SER A 40 -7.17 -6.36 4.08
C SER A 40 -7.47 -4.87 4.04
N THR A 41 -8.23 -4.34 5.01
CA THR A 41 -8.53 -2.91 5.09
C THR A 41 -7.27 -2.09 5.28
N HIS A 42 -6.38 -2.52 6.19
CA HIS A 42 -5.10 -1.85 6.42
C HIS A 42 -4.19 -1.87 5.19
N MET A 43 -4.23 -2.94 4.40
CA MET A 43 -3.46 -3.05 3.16
C MET A 43 -3.99 -2.10 2.08
N ILE A 44 -5.31 -1.98 1.97
CA ILE A 44 -5.98 -1.03 1.06
C ILE A 44 -5.65 0.40 1.46
N GLU A 45 -5.85 0.77 2.74
CA GLU A 45 -5.54 2.10 3.25
C GLU A 45 -4.08 2.50 3.01
N LYS A 46 -3.14 1.57 3.25
CA LYS A 46 -1.72 1.80 2.93
C LYS A 46 -1.47 1.94 1.42
N GLY A 47 -2.17 1.18 0.60
CA GLY A 47 -2.11 1.28 -0.86
C GLY A 47 -2.58 2.65 -1.33
N ASP A 48 -3.76 3.07 -0.89
CA ASP A 48 -4.36 4.36 -1.25
C ASP A 48 -3.53 5.53 -0.74
N ALA A 49 -2.98 5.44 0.47
CA ALA A 49 -2.07 6.45 1.02
C ALA A 49 -0.81 6.59 0.15
N LYS A 50 -0.26 5.46 -0.34
CA LYS A 50 0.91 5.48 -1.22
C LYS A 50 0.60 6.08 -2.58
N ILE A 51 -0.54 5.74 -3.17
CA ILE A 51 -0.99 6.28 -4.46
C ILE A 51 -1.23 7.79 -4.34
N THR A 52 -2.00 8.19 -3.34
CA THR A 52 -2.29 9.60 -3.05
C THR A 52 -1.01 10.40 -2.85
N LYS A 53 -0.03 9.84 -2.12
CA LYS A 53 1.27 10.47 -1.91
C LYS A 53 2.04 10.73 -3.21
N ILE A 54 2.00 9.78 -4.16
CA ILE A 54 2.66 9.95 -5.46
C ILE A 54 1.91 11.00 -6.29
N TYR A 55 0.59 10.91 -6.39
CA TYR A 55 -0.22 11.88 -7.14
C TYR A 55 -0.06 13.30 -6.61
N ASN A 56 -0.09 13.48 -5.29
CA ASN A 56 0.12 14.78 -4.68
C ASN A 56 1.54 15.30 -4.95
N GLY A 57 2.55 14.42 -4.92
CA GLY A 57 3.92 14.79 -5.30
C GLY A 57 4.01 15.27 -6.74
N VAL A 58 3.43 14.53 -7.68
CA VAL A 58 3.39 14.94 -9.10
C VAL A 58 2.66 16.27 -9.28
N ASN A 59 1.48 16.44 -8.69
CA ASN A 59 0.73 17.70 -8.78
C ASN A 59 1.53 18.88 -8.20
N ALA A 60 2.18 18.70 -7.05
CA ALA A 60 3.00 19.74 -6.44
C ALA A 60 4.18 20.17 -7.34
N MET A 61 4.74 19.23 -8.10
CA MET A 61 5.80 19.49 -9.06
C MET A 61 5.28 20.20 -10.32
N GLU A 62 4.09 19.84 -10.80
CA GLU A 62 3.43 20.52 -11.92
C GLU A 62 3.05 21.97 -11.56
N GLU A 63 2.53 22.19 -10.36
CA GLU A 63 2.17 23.54 -9.89
C GLU A 63 3.40 24.39 -9.53
N LYS A 64 4.62 23.82 -9.51
CA LYS A 64 5.85 24.47 -9.03
C LYS A 64 5.70 25.11 -7.64
N GLN A 65 4.74 24.66 -6.83
CA GLN A 65 4.25 25.39 -5.66
C GLN A 65 4.81 24.84 -4.34
N ASP A 66 5.21 23.56 -4.28
CA ASP A 66 5.62 22.89 -3.03
C ASP A 66 6.97 22.14 -3.15
N GLY A 67 7.76 22.42 -4.19
CA GLY A 67 9.10 21.85 -4.38
C GLY A 67 10.20 22.77 -3.87
N ILE A 68 11.17 22.25 -3.11
CA ILE A 68 12.39 23.00 -2.80
C ILE A 68 13.15 23.21 -4.11
N LEU A 69 13.23 24.46 -4.55
CA LEU A 69 14.07 24.91 -5.65
C LEU A 69 15.54 24.89 -5.24
N SER A 70 16.30 23.92 -5.75
CA SER A 70 17.75 23.90 -5.64
C SER A 70 18.35 24.38 -6.96
N ASN A 71 18.96 25.56 -6.94
CA ASN A 71 19.76 26.08 -8.04
C ASN A 71 21.11 25.36 -8.06
N GLN A 72 21.34 24.52 -9.07
CA GLN A 72 22.63 23.86 -9.27
C GLN A 72 23.29 24.34 -10.57
N GLU A 73 24.56 24.72 -10.46
CA GLU A 73 25.41 25.04 -11.61
C GLU A 73 26.17 23.80 -12.04
N LEU A 74 25.80 23.22 -13.18
CA LEU A 74 26.50 22.08 -13.76
C LEU A 74 27.54 22.61 -14.77
N THR A 75 28.82 22.38 -14.49
CA THR A 75 29.90 22.70 -15.42
C THR A 75 30.23 21.46 -16.26
N ILE A 76 30.01 21.54 -17.58
CA ILE A 76 30.41 20.49 -18.52
C ILE A 76 31.74 20.91 -19.15
N SER A 77 32.77 20.10 -18.94
CA SER A 77 34.11 20.29 -19.50
C SER A 77 34.34 19.35 -20.69
N GLY A 78 34.60 19.91 -21.87
CA GLY A 78 34.94 19.15 -23.08
C GLY A 78 36.20 19.70 -23.77
N ALA A 79 36.72 18.95 -24.75
CA ALA A 79 37.95 19.30 -25.49
C ALA A 79 37.90 20.65 -26.24
N LYS A 80 36.72 21.27 -26.37
CA LYS A 80 36.49 22.58 -27.00
C LYS A 80 36.18 23.73 -26.02
N GLY A 81 36.32 23.50 -24.71
CA GLY A 81 36.08 24.50 -23.66
C GLY A 81 35.06 24.05 -22.61
N ASN A 82 34.89 24.88 -21.59
CA ASN A 82 33.92 24.67 -20.51
C ASN A 82 32.64 25.47 -20.78
N THR A 83 31.49 24.80 -20.64
CA THR A 83 30.18 25.46 -20.71
C THR A 83 29.45 25.27 -19.38
N GLN A 84 28.93 26.36 -18.81
CA GLN A 84 28.12 26.33 -17.60
C GLN A 84 26.63 26.28 -17.97
N ILE A 85 25.90 25.36 -17.34
CA ILE A 85 24.45 25.22 -17.48
C ILE A 85 23.81 25.42 -16.10
N LYS A 86 22.84 26.33 -16.03
CA LYS A 86 22.01 26.51 -14.84
C LYS A 86 20.80 25.59 -14.92
N ILE A 87 20.57 24.81 -13.86
CA ILE A 87 19.46 23.86 -13.77
C ILE A 87 18.72 24.16 -12.47
N ASP A 88 17.40 24.39 -12.59
CA ASP A 88 16.51 24.47 -11.44
C ASP A 88 15.97 23.07 -11.15
N ILE A 89 16.24 22.56 -9.94
CA ILE A 89 15.77 21.25 -9.48
C ILE A 89 14.67 21.45 -8.45
N TYR A 90 13.52 20.83 -8.67
CA TYR A 90 12.40 20.78 -7.75
C TYR A 90 12.35 19.41 -7.08
N HIS A 91 12.30 19.40 -5.75
CA HIS A 91 12.21 18.17 -4.96
C HIS A 91 11.04 18.26 -3.98
N ASP A 92 10.19 17.23 -3.97
CA ASP A 92 9.17 17.04 -2.93
C ASP A 92 9.66 15.99 -1.92
N GLU A 93 9.97 16.44 -0.70
CA GLU A 93 10.45 15.58 0.39
C GLU A 93 9.42 14.54 0.83
N LYS A 94 8.13 14.82 0.62
CA LYS A 94 7.07 13.88 0.99
C LYS A 94 7.12 12.71 0.03
N SER A 95 6.84 12.91 -1.26
CA SER A 95 6.82 11.84 -2.27
C SER A 95 8.19 11.26 -2.64
N GLY A 96 9.27 12.02 -2.43
CA GLY A 96 10.62 11.67 -2.88
C GLY A 96 10.84 11.85 -4.38
N LEU A 97 9.94 12.55 -5.06
CA LEU A 97 10.02 12.83 -6.49
C LEU A 97 10.88 14.07 -6.76
N MET A 98 11.62 14.04 -7.88
CA MET A 98 12.50 15.13 -8.34
C MET A 98 12.21 15.48 -9.81
N SER A 99 12.14 16.77 -10.14
CA SER A 99 11.96 17.31 -11.49
C SER A 99 13.00 18.39 -11.74
N TYR A 100 13.37 18.59 -12.99
CA TYR A 100 14.37 19.58 -13.37
C TYR A 100 13.90 20.39 -14.58
N GLU A 101 14.21 21.67 -14.56
CA GLU A 101 14.00 22.58 -15.70
C GLU A 101 15.36 23.11 -16.15
N LYS A 102 15.67 22.88 -17.43
CA LYS A 102 16.92 23.36 -18.04
C LYS A 102 16.65 24.75 -18.63
N HIS A 103 17.33 25.76 -18.10
CA HIS A 103 17.37 27.07 -18.75
C HIS A 103 18.45 27.06 -19.84
N GLU A 104 18.04 26.91 -21.10
CA GLU A 104 18.94 27.20 -22.22
C GLU A 104 19.22 28.70 -22.24
N GLY A 105 20.49 29.05 -22.05
CA GLY A 105 20.96 30.43 -22.11
C GLY A 105 20.49 31.10 -23.41
N SER A 106 19.85 32.25 -23.25
CA SER A 106 19.54 33.17 -24.34
C SER A 106 20.81 33.42 -25.16
N LYS A 107 20.71 33.28 -26.49
CA LYS A 107 21.78 33.61 -27.43
C LYS A 107 22.11 35.11 -27.40
#